data_AF-A0A3N0DR44-F1
#
_entry.id   AF-A0A3N0DR44-F1
#
_cell.length_a   1.000
_cell.length_b   1.000
_cell.length_c   1.000
_cell.angle_alpha   90.00
_cell.angle_beta   90.00
_cell.angle_gamma   90.00
#
_symmetry.space_group_name_H-M   'P 1'
#
loop_
_entity.id
_entity.type
_entity.pdbx_description
1 polymer ?
#
loop_
_entity_poly.entity_id
_entity_poly.type
_entity_poly.pdbx_seq_one_letter_code
_entity_poly.pdbx_strand_id
1 'polypeptide(L)'
;NVSYNGTTQEFTYVDENGEVQTLNIEELIRLNESVTTLVNNNDGTYTYTNEEGEATLVDVPSDIIEQITNRSGDVYESITNLIDQSAGNVSYDGTTQEFTYVDENGESQSINLEELVRANETITTLVNNNDGTYTYTNEEGEDAVIDIGATEPWQVQGSADKATDNDQDIYQMGKVGIGTDNMLGTENANVVLAVNGSILTTSSIYADYVFEDYFEGESVLNSNYAFKSLKEVEDYINTNRHLPGIAKIDALMKNREGEYVINPTELSVQLLEKVEELYLHTIEQQKVLDQKDREIQELKKATLEMNERLERLEKLFKQ
;
A
#
# COMPACT_ATOMS: atom_id res chain seq x y z
N ASN A 1 49.57 -42.27 93.68
CA ASN A 1 49.12 -41.54 94.89
C ASN A 1 47.77 -40.86 94.69
N VAL A 2 46.83 -41.45 93.93
CA VAL A 2 45.43 -41.02 93.85
C VAL A 2 44.56 -42.27 93.91
N SER A 3 43.44 -42.24 94.64
CA SER A 3 42.46 -43.32 94.72
C SER A 3 41.04 -42.76 94.63
N TYR A 4 40.09 -43.54 94.13
CA TYR A 4 38.68 -43.18 94.08
C TYR A 4 37.84 -44.25 94.78
N ASN A 5 36.93 -43.84 95.65
CA ASN A 5 35.98 -44.73 96.30
C ASN A 5 34.61 -44.62 95.63
N GLY A 6 34.22 -45.62 94.83
CA GLY A 6 32.94 -45.61 94.11
C GLY A 6 31.69 -45.68 94.99
N THR A 7 31.81 -46.02 96.29
CA THR A 7 30.68 -46.06 97.22
C THR A 7 30.45 -44.72 97.91
N THR A 8 31.52 -44.00 98.27
CA THR A 8 31.42 -42.67 98.88
C THR A 8 31.57 -41.52 97.88
N GLN A 9 31.91 -41.83 96.62
CA GLN A 9 32.16 -40.89 95.52
C GLN A 9 33.29 -39.87 95.78
N GLU A 10 34.22 -40.22 96.68
CA GLU A 10 35.34 -39.36 97.05
C GLU A 10 36.60 -39.73 96.27
N PHE A 11 37.27 -38.71 95.72
CA PHE A 11 38.63 -38.84 95.20
C PHE A 11 39.61 -38.47 96.32
N THR A 12 40.68 -39.24 96.50
CA THR A 12 41.73 -38.90 97.46
C THR A 12 43.10 -38.94 96.79
N TYR A 13 44.02 -38.09 97.23
CA TYR A 13 45.42 -38.15 96.79
C TYR A 13 46.38 -38.02 97.98
N VAL A 14 47.60 -38.53 97.84
CA VAL A 14 48.64 -38.39 98.85
C VAL A 14 49.54 -37.23 98.46
N ASP A 15 49.65 -36.23 99.32
CA ASP A 15 50.46 -35.03 99.07
C ASP A 15 51.96 -35.26 99.27
N GLU A 16 52.75 -34.20 99.06
CA GLU A 16 54.21 -34.22 99.18
C GLU A 16 54.75 -34.53 100.59
N ASN A 17 53.89 -34.41 101.61
CA ASN A 17 54.19 -34.75 103.00
C ASN A 17 53.70 -36.15 103.39
N GLY A 18 53.05 -36.87 102.46
CA GLY A 18 52.54 -38.21 102.69
C GLY A 18 51.13 -38.27 103.30
N GLU A 19 50.43 -37.14 103.44
CA GLU A 19 49.06 -37.09 103.98
C GLU A 19 48.02 -37.31 102.88
N VAL A 20 46.91 -38.00 103.23
CA VAL A 20 45.80 -38.24 102.31
C VAL A 20 44.86 -37.04 102.34
N GLN A 21 44.71 -36.37 101.21
CA GLN A 21 43.75 -35.29 100.99
C GLN A 21 42.53 -35.84 100.25
N THR A 22 41.34 -35.39 100.63
CA THR A 22 40.08 -35.73 99.96
C THR A 22 39.61 -34.59 99.08
N LEU A 23 39.31 -34.90 97.82
CA LEU A 23 38.76 -34.02 96.80
C LEU A 23 37.28 -34.35 96.61
N ASN A 24 36.41 -33.43 97.03
CA ASN A 24 34.96 -33.55 96.84
C ASN A 24 34.59 -33.16 95.40
N ILE A 25 34.44 -34.15 94.53
CA ILE A 25 34.07 -33.93 93.13
C ILE A 25 32.64 -33.40 92.99
N GLU A 26 31.71 -33.78 93.87
CA GLU A 26 30.34 -33.26 93.84
C GLU A 26 30.31 -31.75 94.11
N GLU A 27 31.12 -31.28 95.07
CA GLU A 27 31.26 -29.84 95.35
C GLU A 27 31.98 -29.09 94.21
N LEU A 28 32.99 -29.70 93.59
CA LEU A 28 33.66 -29.12 92.42
C LEU A 28 32.74 -29.06 91.20
N ILE A 29 31.91 -30.08 90.96
CA ILE A 29 30.90 -30.07 89.89
C ILE A 29 29.89 -28.97 90.19
N ARG A 30 29.33 -28.92 91.40
CA ARG A 30 28.36 -27.87 91.78
C ARG A 30 28.93 -26.45 91.70
N LEU A 31 30.23 -26.27 91.98
CA LEU A 31 30.91 -24.98 91.84
C LEU A 31 31.22 -24.61 90.38
N ASN A 32 31.25 -25.57 89.46
CA ASN A 32 31.56 -25.37 88.04
C ASN A 32 30.37 -25.71 87.11
N GLU A 33 29.21 -26.08 87.66
CA GLU A 33 27.98 -26.31 86.93
C GLU A 33 27.39 -24.96 86.59
N SER A 34 27.32 -24.68 85.30
CA SER A 34 26.81 -23.42 84.81
C SER A 34 25.31 -23.54 84.53
N VAL A 35 24.52 -22.67 85.16
CA VAL A 35 23.06 -22.67 85.01
C VAL A 35 22.67 -21.70 83.91
N THR A 36 22.08 -22.22 82.84
CA THR A 36 21.36 -21.39 81.85
C THR A 36 19.94 -21.11 82.33
N THR A 37 19.38 -19.97 81.93
CA THR A 37 17.96 -19.67 82.22
C THR A 37 17.24 -19.22 80.96
N LEU A 38 15.95 -19.54 80.88
CA LEU A 38 15.05 -19.03 79.85
C LEU A 38 13.82 -18.46 80.55
N VAL A 39 13.68 -17.13 80.52
CA VAL A 39 12.59 -16.42 81.20
C VAL A 39 11.58 -15.93 80.16
N ASN A 40 10.31 -16.27 80.35
CA ASN A 40 9.21 -15.73 79.55
C ASN A 40 8.85 -14.32 80.06
N ASN A 41 8.90 -13.33 79.17
CA ASN A 41 8.61 -11.93 79.51
C ASN A 41 7.10 -11.59 79.46
N ASN A 42 6.24 -12.56 79.10
CA ASN A 42 4.78 -12.47 78.95
C ASN A 42 4.28 -11.55 77.82
N ASP A 43 5.15 -11.18 76.89
CA ASP A 43 4.83 -10.39 75.69
C ASP A 43 5.17 -11.12 74.38
N GLY A 44 5.50 -12.41 74.46
CA GLY A 44 5.96 -13.21 73.32
C GLY A 44 7.47 -13.25 73.16
N THR A 45 8.21 -12.45 73.94
CA THR A 45 9.67 -12.52 73.99
C THR A 45 10.17 -13.38 75.14
N TYR A 46 11.34 -13.98 74.95
CA TYR A 46 12.04 -14.79 75.95
C TYR A 46 13.46 -14.26 76.13
N THR A 47 13.90 -14.19 77.39
CA THR A 47 15.28 -13.85 77.71
C THR A 47 16.04 -15.13 78.02
N TYR A 48 16.94 -15.54 77.13
CA TYR A 48 17.89 -16.62 77.38
C TYR A 48 19.14 -16.04 78.01
N THR A 49 19.59 -16.56 79.15
CA THR A 49 20.86 -16.20 79.77
C THR A 49 21.79 -17.39 79.74
N ASN A 50 22.94 -17.21 79.10
CA ASN A 50 23.96 -18.25 79.01
C ASN A 50 24.76 -18.38 80.32
N GLU A 51 25.69 -19.31 80.30
CA GLU A 51 26.53 -19.75 81.43
C GLU A 51 27.53 -18.66 81.87
N GLU A 52 27.85 -17.74 80.96
CA GLU A 52 28.70 -16.57 81.19
C GLU A 52 27.90 -15.35 81.70
N GLY A 53 26.57 -15.48 81.81
CA GLY A 53 25.65 -14.42 82.25
C GLY A 53 25.21 -13.47 81.15
N GLU A 54 25.53 -13.74 79.88
CA GLU A 54 25.10 -12.93 78.75
C GLU A 54 23.64 -13.24 78.38
N ALA A 55 22.83 -12.18 78.24
CA ALA A 55 21.43 -12.28 77.90
C ALA A 55 21.20 -12.08 76.39
N THR A 56 20.46 -12.99 75.77
CA THR A 56 19.97 -12.90 74.39
C THR A 56 18.45 -12.85 74.41
N LEU A 57 17.87 -11.90 73.66
CA LEU A 57 16.42 -11.79 73.46
C LEU A 57 16.00 -12.69 72.29
N VAL A 58 15.01 -13.54 72.52
CA VAL A 58 14.31 -14.30 71.49
C VAL A 58 12.94 -13.65 71.32
N ASP A 59 12.67 -13.07 70.15
CA ASP A 59 11.44 -12.31 69.86
C ASP A 59 10.59 -13.05 68.83
N VAL A 60 9.75 -13.96 69.33
CA VAL A 60 8.89 -14.80 68.49
C VAL A 60 7.90 -13.97 67.65
N PRO A 61 7.23 -12.92 68.18
CA PRO A 61 6.40 -12.04 67.37
C PRO A 61 7.14 -11.40 66.19
N SER A 62 8.34 -10.86 66.42
CA SER A 62 9.13 -10.27 65.34
C SER A 62 9.51 -11.32 64.28
N ASP A 63 9.91 -12.51 64.71
CA ASP A 63 10.23 -13.61 63.80
C ASP A 63 9.02 -14.03 62.94
N ILE A 64 7.81 -14.12 63.55
CA ILE A 64 6.57 -14.43 62.82
C ILE A 64 6.21 -13.31 61.84
N ILE A 65 6.35 -12.04 62.24
CA ILE A 65 6.11 -10.90 61.36
C ILE A 65 7.08 -10.94 60.16
N GLU A 66 8.35 -11.30 60.39
CA GLU A 66 9.34 -11.46 59.33
C GLU A 66 8.94 -12.58 58.36
N GLN A 67 8.57 -13.76 58.88
CA GLN A 67 8.08 -14.88 58.07
C GLN A 67 6.89 -14.49 57.18
N ILE A 68 5.89 -13.82 57.76
CA ILE A 68 4.68 -13.38 57.02
C ILE A 68 5.05 -12.31 55.98
N THR A 69 5.89 -11.33 56.34
CA THR A 69 6.29 -10.23 55.46
C THR A 69 7.11 -10.73 54.27
N ASN A 70 8.04 -11.67 54.52
CA ASN A 70 8.90 -12.25 53.50
C ASN A 70 8.27 -13.42 52.74
N ARG A 71 7.06 -13.85 53.15
CA ARG A 71 6.32 -14.96 52.55
C ARG A 71 7.13 -16.27 52.58
N SER A 72 7.77 -16.54 53.71
CA SER A 72 8.67 -17.68 53.90
C SER A 72 8.62 -18.21 55.34
N GLY A 73 9.07 -19.44 55.55
CA GLY A 73 9.08 -20.08 56.86
C GLY A 73 7.84 -20.93 57.15
N ASP A 74 7.94 -21.71 58.23
CA ASP A 74 6.99 -22.76 58.61
C ASP A 74 5.61 -22.22 59.00
N VAL A 75 5.56 -21.06 59.67
CA VAL A 75 4.30 -20.42 60.06
C VAL A 75 3.57 -19.90 58.83
N TYR A 76 4.27 -19.24 57.91
CA TYR A 76 3.69 -18.77 56.65
C TYR A 76 3.18 -19.95 55.80
N GLU A 77 3.97 -21.01 55.66
CA GLU A 77 3.56 -22.22 54.92
C GLU A 77 2.35 -22.90 55.57
N SER A 78 2.31 -23.02 56.90
CA SER A 78 1.20 -23.64 57.61
C SER A 78 -0.10 -22.85 57.45
N ILE A 79 -0.04 -21.52 57.55
CA ILE A 79 -1.20 -20.64 57.33
C ILE A 79 -1.65 -20.73 55.86
N THR A 80 -0.71 -20.69 54.92
CA THR A 80 -1.01 -20.78 53.48
C THR A 80 -1.68 -22.10 53.16
N ASN A 81 -1.15 -23.23 53.63
CA ASN A 81 -1.76 -24.55 53.45
C ASN A 81 -3.17 -24.64 54.04
N LEU A 82 -3.42 -24.02 55.20
CA LEU A 82 -4.75 -24.00 55.81
C LEU A 82 -5.76 -23.22 54.95
N ILE A 83 -5.33 -22.07 54.41
CA ILE A 83 -6.15 -21.24 53.52
C ILE A 83 -6.39 -21.95 52.18
N ASP A 84 -5.34 -22.55 51.61
CA ASP A 84 -5.38 -23.24 50.31
C ASP A 84 -6.22 -24.51 50.33
N GLN A 85 -6.47 -25.10 51.49
CA GLN A 85 -7.39 -26.24 51.66
C GLN A 85 -8.81 -25.83 52.06
N SER A 86 -9.06 -24.53 52.28
CA SER A 86 -10.38 -24.07 52.71
C SER A 86 -11.34 -24.02 51.52
N ALA A 87 -12.50 -24.67 51.66
CA ALA A 87 -13.57 -24.65 50.67
C ALA A 87 -13.95 -23.22 50.27
N GLY A 88 -14.11 -22.99 48.96
CA GLY A 88 -14.39 -21.70 48.35
C GLY A 88 -13.16 -20.82 48.11
N ASN A 89 -11.97 -21.19 48.60
CA ASN A 89 -10.75 -20.46 48.27
C ASN A 89 -10.42 -20.60 46.78
N VAL A 90 -9.97 -19.51 46.17
CA VAL A 90 -9.58 -19.46 44.76
C VAL A 90 -8.09 -19.19 44.67
N SER A 91 -7.39 -20.01 43.91
CA SER A 91 -5.95 -19.89 43.67
C SER A 91 -5.65 -19.71 42.19
N TYR A 92 -4.54 -19.06 41.89
CA TYR A 92 -4.00 -18.87 40.55
C TYR A 92 -2.56 -19.37 40.52
N ASP A 93 -2.29 -20.35 39.66
CA ASP A 93 -0.93 -20.81 39.39
C ASP A 93 -0.37 -20.03 38.19
N GLY A 94 0.59 -19.14 38.44
CA GLY A 94 1.22 -18.35 37.40
C GLY A 94 2.11 -19.13 36.42
N THR A 95 2.45 -20.38 36.72
CA THR A 95 3.25 -21.25 35.85
C THR A 95 2.37 -21.94 34.83
N THR A 96 1.26 -22.52 35.28
CA THR A 96 0.27 -23.19 34.42
C THR A 96 -0.77 -22.23 33.86
N GLN A 97 -0.86 -21.02 34.42
CA GLN A 97 -1.86 -19.99 34.11
C GLN A 97 -3.31 -20.44 34.39
N GLU A 98 -3.48 -21.33 35.38
CA GLU A 98 -4.78 -21.90 35.72
C GLU A 98 -5.35 -21.28 36.99
N PHE A 99 -6.64 -20.96 36.96
CA PHE A 99 -7.41 -20.68 38.16
C PHE A 99 -8.02 -21.99 38.69
N THR A 100 -7.97 -22.18 39.99
CA THR A 100 -8.63 -23.30 40.67
C THR A 100 -9.42 -22.81 41.87
N TYR A 101 -10.45 -23.55 42.27
CA TYR A 101 -11.12 -23.34 43.55
C TYR A 101 -11.24 -24.65 44.31
N VAL A 102 -11.28 -24.57 45.63
CA VAL A 102 -11.55 -25.73 46.49
C VAL A 102 -13.05 -25.90 46.66
N ASP A 103 -13.58 -27.08 46.38
CA ASP A 103 -15.00 -27.38 46.55
C ASP A 103 -15.38 -27.69 48.01
N GLU A 104 -16.67 -27.99 48.26
CA GLU A 104 -17.19 -28.33 49.59
C GLU A 104 -16.60 -29.62 50.19
N ASN A 105 -15.99 -30.46 49.36
CA ASN A 105 -15.33 -31.71 49.77
C ASN A 105 -13.82 -31.53 49.99
N GLY A 106 -13.29 -30.33 49.76
CA GLY A 106 -11.86 -30.03 49.87
C GLY A 106 -11.06 -30.41 48.62
N GLU A 107 -11.71 -30.72 47.49
CA GLU A 107 -11.03 -31.05 46.25
C GLU A 107 -10.81 -29.80 45.39
N SER A 108 -9.68 -29.74 44.69
CA SER A 108 -9.38 -28.65 43.77
C SER A 108 -10.06 -28.87 42.42
N GLN A 109 -10.82 -27.87 41.99
CA GLN A 109 -11.56 -27.84 40.74
C GLN A 109 -11.01 -26.72 39.85
N SER A 110 -10.79 -27.03 38.57
CA SER A 110 -10.29 -26.05 37.60
C SER A 110 -11.38 -25.07 37.15
N ILE A 111 -11.03 -23.80 37.05
CA ILE A 111 -11.83 -22.76 36.42
C ILE A 111 -11.26 -22.52 35.03
N ASN A 112 -11.91 -23.07 34.02
CA ASN A 112 -11.51 -22.89 32.63
C ASN A 112 -11.92 -21.49 32.13
N LEU A 113 -11.05 -20.51 32.36
CA LEU A 113 -11.30 -19.14 31.92
C LEU A 113 -11.32 -19.00 30.40
N GLU A 114 -10.56 -19.82 29.66
CA GLU A 114 -10.60 -19.83 28.19
C GLU A 114 -11.99 -20.20 27.68
N GLU A 115 -12.62 -21.23 28.24
CA GLU A 115 -13.98 -21.63 27.88
C GLU A 115 -15.01 -20.57 28.26
N LEU A 116 -14.89 -19.98 29.45
CA LEU A 116 -15.76 -18.89 29.88
C LEU A 116 -15.64 -17.68 28.97
N VAL A 117 -14.42 -17.28 28.61
CA VAL A 117 -14.16 -16.17 27.69
C VAL A 117 -14.73 -16.51 26.32
N ARG A 118 -14.40 -17.67 25.73
CA ARG A 118 -14.94 -18.07 24.42
C ARG A 118 -16.47 -18.20 24.38
N ALA A 119 -17.10 -18.62 25.48
CA ALA A 119 -18.55 -18.71 25.57
C ALA A 119 -19.24 -17.34 25.64
N ASN A 120 -18.52 -16.29 26.04
CA ASN A 120 -19.05 -14.93 26.23
C ASN A 120 -18.42 -13.90 25.27
N GLU A 121 -17.39 -14.28 24.52
CA GLU A 121 -16.83 -13.46 23.44
C GLU A 121 -17.83 -13.40 22.30
N THR A 122 -18.09 -12.19 21.85
CA THR A 122 -18.92 -11.96 20.69
C THR A 122 -18.08 -12.05 19.43
N ILE A 123 -18.37 -13.04 18.58
CA ILE A 123 -17.67 -13.23 17.32
C ILE A 123 -18.08 -12.12 16.35
N THR A 124 -17.11 -11.36 15.86
CA THR A 124 -17.30 -10.45 14.72
C THR A 124 -16.58 -11.02 13.50
N THR A 125 -17.09 -10.75 12.30
CA THR A 125 -16.46 -11.22 11.06
C THR A 125 -16.24 -10.09 10.08
N LEU A 126 -15.16 -10.18 9.30
CA LEU A 126 -14.92 -9.30 8.16
C LEU A 126 -14.68 -10.18 6.92
N VAL A 127 -15.57 -10.09 5.94
CA VAL A 127 -15.54 -10.90 4.73
C VAL A 127 -15.26 -10.00 3.52
N ASN A 128 -14.29 -10.36 2.69
CA ASN A 128 -14.07 -9.72 1.41
C ASN A 128 -15.08 -10.26 0.38
N ASN A 129 -15.87 -9.38 -0.22
CA ASN A 129 -16.92 -9.74 -1.17
C ASN A 129 -16.38 -9.93 -2.61
N ASN A 130 -15.10 -9.63 -2.86
CA ASN A 130 -14.41 -9.68 -4.16
C ASN A 130 -14.97 -8.72 -5.24
N ASP A 131 -15.74 -7.71 -4.84
CA ASP A 131 -16.31 -6.67 -5.69
C ASP A 131 -15.85 -5.25 -5.30
N GLY A 132 -14.81 -5.14 -4.46
CA GLY A 132 -14.39 -3.86 -3.89
C GLY A 132 -15.16 -3.47 -2.64
N THR A 133 -15.98 -4.36 -2.07
CA THR A 133 -16.62 -4.17 -0.77
C THR A 133 -16.20 -5.25 0.24
N TYR A 134 -16.35 -4.94 1.52
CA TYR A 134 -16.19 -5.86 2.64
C TYR A 134 -17.47 -5.87 3.47
N THR A 135 -17.89 -7.03 3.96
CA THR A 135 -19.01 -7.17 4.89
C THR A 135 -18.45 -7.36 6.30
N TYR A 136 -18.70 -6.40 7.18
CA TYR A 136 -18.46 -6.52 8.61
C TYR A 136 -19.76 -7.01 9.29
N THR A 137 -19.70 -8.08 10.06
CA THR A 137 -20.82 -8.57 10.87
C THR A 137 -20.50 -8.33 12.33
N ASN A 138 -21.35 -7.56 13.03
CA ASN A 138 -21.19 -7.23 14.44
C ASN A 138 -21.65 -8.39 15.35
N GLU A 139 -21.50 -8.19 16.66
CA GLU A 139 -21.89 -9.14 17.70
C GLU A 139 -23.38 -9.50 17.74
N GLU A 140 -24.26 -8.62 17.24
CA GLU A 140 -25.70 -8.84 17.16
C GLU A 140 -26.11 -9.58 15.86
N GLY A 141 -25.13 -9.86 14.99
CA GLY A 141 -25.36 -10.47 13.68
C GLY A 141 -25.84 -9.48 12.62
N GLU A 142 -25.69 -8.17 12.87
CA GLU A 142 -26.00 -7.13 11.91
C GLU A 142 -24.82 -6.88 10.97
N ASP A 143 -25.12 -6.77 9.68
CA ASP A 143 -24.13 -6.53 8.65
C ASP A 143 -23.97 -5.03 8.35
N ALA A 144 -22.72 -4.59 8.22
CA ALA A 144 -22.34 -3.30 7.66
C ALA A 144 -21.44 -3.53 6.43
N VAL A 145 -21.86 -2.97 5.29
CA VAL A 145 -21.06 -3.02 4.06
C VAL A 145 -20.08 -1.84 4.03
N ILE A 146 -18.80 -2.16 3.95
CA ILE A 146 -17.70 -1.21 3.78
C ILE A 146 -17.30 -1.24 2.31
N ASP A 147 -17.70 -0.21 1.57
CA ASP A 147 -17.29 -0.02 0.20
C ASP A 147 -15.92 0.70 0.16
N ILE A 148 -14.89 0.03 -0.35
CA ILE A 148 -13.56 0.64 -0.54
C ILE A 148 -13.42 1.30 -1.91
N GLY A 149 -14.47 1.22 -2.75
CA GLY A 149 -14.56 1.79 -4.08
C GLY A 149 -13.62 1.10 -5.05
N ALA A 150 -14.14 0.26 -5.94
CA ALA A 150 -13.44 -0.04 -7.19
C ALA A 150 -13.39 1.25 -8.00
N THR A 151 -12.33 2.03 -7.81
CA THR A 151 -12.20 3.32 -8.48
C THR A 151 -11.32 3.16 -9.70
N GLU A 152 -11.89 3.39 -10.87
CA GLU A 152 -11.12 3.50 -12.10
C GLU A 152 -10.09 4.65 -11.97
N PRO A 153 -8.96 4.61 -12.70
CA PRO A 153 -7.92 5.63 -12.60
C PRO A 153 -8.31 7.00 -13.18
N TRP A 154 -9.56 7.16 -13.64
CA TRP A 154 -10.09 8.41 -14.20
C TRP A 154 -11.35 8.91 -13.47
N GLN A 155 -11.68 10.18 -13.69
CA GLN A 155 -12.90 10.81 -13.19
C GLN A 155 -14.01 10.74 -14.23
N VAL A 156 -15.26 10.83 -13.78
CA VAL A 156 -16.43 11.00 -14.66
C VAL A 156 -16.39 12.40 -15.27
N GLN A 157 -16.60 12.50 -16.58
CA GLN A 157 -16.60 13.79 -17.28
C GLN A 157 -17.55 14.82 -16.65
N GLY A 158 -16.99 15.99 -16.31
CA GLY A 158 -17.73 17.09 -15.69
C GLY A 158 -17.92 16.97 -14.18
N SER A 159 -17.37 15.94 -13.54
CA SER A 159 -17.38 15.76 -12.08
C SER A 159 -15.97 15.63 -11.50
N ALA A 160 -15.88 15.75 -10.17
CA ALA A 160 -14.72 15.33 -9.39
C ALA A 160 -14.81 13.85 -8.95
N ASP A 161 -15.97 13.22 -9.17
CA ASP A 161 -16.24 11.83 -8.81
C ASP A 161 -15.38 10.88 -9.65
N LYS A 162 -14.91 9.81 -9.01
CA LYS A 162 -14.15 8.76 -9.68
C LYS A 162 -15.10 7.87 -10.48
N ALA A 163 -14.65 7.38 -11.62
CA ALA A 163 -15.44 6.43 -12.40
C ALA A 163 -15.53 5.08 -11.69
N THR A 164 -16.69 4.44 -11.84
CA THR A 164 -17.05 3.12 -11.30
C THR A 164 -17.31 2.11 -12.41
N ASP A 165 -17.52 2.58 -13.65
CA ASP A 165 -17.81 1.76 -14.82
C ASP A 165 -16.94 2.18 -16.02
N ASN A 166 -16.71 1.23 -16.92
CA ASN A 166 -15.83 1.42 -18.09
C ASN A 166 -16.52 2.06 -19.30
N ASP A 167 -17.84 2.31 -19.23
CA ASP A 167 -18.61 3.05 -20.23
C ASP A 167 -18.77 4.54 -19.87
N GLN A 168 -18.30 4.96 -18.69
CA GLN A 168 -18.27 6.35 -18.27
C GLN A 168 -17.16 7.10 -19.02
N ASP A 169 -17.51 8.30 -19.52
CA ASP A 169 -16.58 9.18 -20.19
C ASP A 169 -15.36 9.50 -19.31
N ILE A 170 -14.18 9.32 -19.88
CA ILE A 170 -12.91 9.47 -19.18
C ILE A 170 -12.54 10.95 -19.07
N TYR A 171 -12.33 11.45 -17.84
CA TYR A 171 -11.81 12.79 -17.56
C TYR A 171 -10.58 12.77 -16.63
N GLN A 172 -9.55 13.48 -17.05
CA GLN A 172 -8.22 13.52 -16.43
C GLN A 172 -7.65 14.92 -16.61
N MET A 173 -7.15 15.49 -15.52
CA MET A 173 -6.46 16.78 -15.55
C MET A 173 -4.96 16.65 -15.87
N GLY A 174 -4.43 15.43 -15.80
CA GLY A 174 -3.03 15.12 -16.07
C GLY A 174 -2.75 14.80 -17.54
N LYS A 175 -1.51 14.37 -17.80
CA LYS A 175 -1.12 13.87 -19.12
C LYS A 175 -1.50 12.39 -19.28
N VAL A 176 -1.84 11.97 -20.50
CA VAL A 176 -2.20 10.60 -20.85
C VAL A 176 -1.10 9.98 -21.71
N GLY A 177 -0.46 8.93 -21.18
CA GLY A 177 0.48 8.09 -21.91
C GLY A 177 -0.16 6.75 -22.27
N ILE A 178 -0.17 6.38 -23.56
CA ILE A 178 -0.65 5.08 -24.04
C ILE A 178 0.56 4.28 -24.51
N GLY A 179 0.88 3.19 -23.82
CA GLY A 179 2.09 2.38 -24.10
C GLY A 179 3.42 3.05 -23.70
N THR A 180 3.36 4.11 -22.89
CA THR A 180 4.51 4.88 -22.39
C THR A 180 4.21 5.43 -21.00
N ASP A 181 5.23 5.51 -20.14
CA ASP A 181 5.17 6.09 -18.79
C ASP A 181 5.87 7.46 -18.70
N ASN A 182 6.50 7.93 -19.78
CA ASN A 182 7.36 9.11 -19.80
C ASN A 182 7.00 10.14 -20.88
N MET A 183 5.77 10.07 -21.42
CA MET A 183 5.31 10.95 -22.52
C MET A 183 6.26 10.95 -23.73
N LEU A 184 6.86 9.78 -24.04
CA LEU A 184 7.89 9.63 -25.06
C LEU A 184 9.12 10.54 -24.87
N GLY A 185 9.39 10.98 -23.62
CA GLY A 185 10.53 11.82 -23.26
C GLY A 185 10.39 13.30 -23.60
N THR A 186 9.19 13.79 -23.95
CA THR A 186 8.99 15.21 -24.28
C THR A 186 9.09 16.13 -23.06
N GLU A 187 9.88 17.21 -23.17
CA GLU A 187 9.93 18.28 -22.17
C GLU A 187 8.85 19.35 -22.40
N ASN A 188 8.09 19.27 -23.50
CA ASN A 188 7.04 20.24 -23.80
C ASN A 188 5.85 20.07 -22.82
N ALA A 189 5.64 21.08 -21.99
CA ALA A 189 4.55 21.11 -21.00
C ALA A 189 3.16 20.96 -21.64
N ASN A 190 2.98 21.41 -22.89
CA ASN A 190 1.71 21.43 -23.59
C ASN A 190 1.35 20.11 -24.29
N VAL A 191 2.24 19.11 -24.27
CA VAL A 191 1.90 17.76 -24.75
C VAL A 191 1.19 17.01 -23.64
N VAL A 192 -0.12 16.81 -23.84
CA VAL A 192 -1.01 16.13 -22.87
C VAL A 192 -1.40 14.71 -23.28
N LEU A 193 -1.14 14.30 -24.53
CA LEU A 193 -1.37 12.93 -25.01
C LEU A 193 -0.12 12.43 -25.74
N ALA A 194 0.38 11.24 -25.37
CA ALA A 194 1.46 10.55 -26.06
C ALA A 194 1.10 9.07 -26.26
N VAL A 195 1.31 8.56 -27.47
CA VAL A 195 0.98 7.16 -27.83
C VAL A 195 2.22 6.48 -28.38
N ASN A 196 2.68 5.44 -27.71
CA ASN A 196 3.74 4.55 -28.19
C ASN A 196 3.11 3.38 -28.96
N GLY A 197 2.79 3.64 -30.24
CA GLY A 197 2.11 2.68 -31.10
C GLY A 197 1.32 3.37 -32.20
N SER A 198 0.39 2.63 -32.80
CA SER A 198 -0.52 3.16 -33.83
C SER A 198 -1.85 3.58 -33.22
N ILE A 199 -2.41 4.68 -33.74
CA ILE A 199 -3.76 5.13 -33.42
C ILE A 199 -4.67 4.70 -34.58
N LEU A 200 -5.66 3.85 -34.30
CA LEU A 200 -6.72 3.50 -35.25
C LEU A 200 -7.95 4.35 -34.93
N THR A 201 -8.48 5.03 -35.95
CA THR A 201 -9.71 5.82 -35.84
C THR A 201 -10.69 5.40 -36.93
N THR A 202 -11.97 5.55 -36.65
CA THR A 202 -13.00 5.44 -37.69
C THR A 202 -13.20 6.81 -38.31
N SER A 203 -13.10 6.90 -39.64
CA SER A 203 -13.57 8.06 -40.40
C SER A 203 -14.79 7.64 -41.20
N SER A 204 -15.78 8.52 -41.31
CA SER A 204 -16.95 8.29 -42.15
C SER A 204 -16.64 8.44 -43.64
N ILE A 205 -15.55 9.14 -44.00
CA ILE A 205 -15.22 9.48 -45.39
C ILE A 205 -13.69 9.39 -45.60
N TYR A 206 -13.29 8.82 -46.74
CA TYR A 206 -11.92 8.84 -47.27
C TYR A 206 -11.95 9.55 -48.63
N ALA A 207 -10.90 10.28 -48.98
CA ALA A 207 -10.93 11.26 -50.08
C ALA A 207 -11.05 10.68 -51.50
N ASP A 208 -11.15 9.36 -51.65
CA ASP A 208 -11.18 8.65 -52.95
C ASP A 208 -12.29 9.12 -53.91
N TYR A 209 -13.32 9.80 -53.38
CA TYR A 209 -14.36 10.46 -54.16
C TYR A 209 -13.84 11.49 -55.17
N VAL A 210 -12.64 12.05 -54.97
CA VAL A 210 -12.05 13.03 -55.89
C VAL A 210 -11.77 12.38 -57.25
N PHE A 211 -11.21 11.18 -57.25
CA PHE A 211 -10.92 10.45 -58.48
C PHE A 211 -12.18 9.86 -59.11
N GLU A 212 -13.11 9.35 -58.31
CA GLU A 212 -14.41 8.87 -58.80
C GLU A 212 -15.11 9.96 -59.62
N ASP A 213 -15.29 11.14 -59.04
CA ASP A 213 -15.95 12.25 -59.73
C ASP A 213 -15.18 12.70 -60.98
N TYR A 214 -13.85 12.78 -60.93
CA TYR A 214 -13.04 13.20 -62.08
C TYR A 214 -13.12 12.22 -63.27
N PHE A 215 -13.12 10.90 -63.01
CA PHE A 215 -13.08 9.89 -64.07
C PHE A 215 -14.47 9.37 -64.48
N GLU A 216 -15.40 9.28 -63.54
CA GLU A 216 -16.74 8.70 -63.72
C GLU A 216 -17.82 9.78 -63.82
N GLY A 217 -17.54 11.01 -63.39
CA GLY A 217 -18.44 12.16 -63.43
C GLY A 217 -19.40 12.25 -62.24
N GLU A 218 -19.33 11.30 -61.31
CA GLU A 218 -20.04 11.31 -60.04
C GLU A 218 -19.24 10.50 -59.00
N SER A 219 -19.43 10.81 -57.70
CA SER A 219 -18.91 9.97 -56.62
C SER A 219 -20.03 9.37 -55.79
N VAL A 220 -19.93 8.06 -55.51
CA VAL A 220 -20.84 7.34 -54.62
C VAL A 220 -20.54 7.66 -53.16
N LEU A 221 -19.26 7.86 -52.84
CA LEU A 221 -18.80 8.20 -51.49
C LEU A 221 -19.19 9.63 -51.09
N ASN A 222 -19.24 10.56 -52.05
CA ASN A 222 -19.71 11.93 -51.82
C ASN A 222 -20.43 12.49 -53.05
N SER A 223 -21.75 12.31 -53.11
CA SER A 223 -22.59 12.79 -54.22
C SER A 223 -22.67 14.32 -54.35
N ASN A 224 -22.21 15.07 -53.35
CA ASN A 224 -22.18 16.53 -53.36
C ASN A 224 -20.82 17.08 -53.77
N TYR A 225 -19.80 16.22 -53.91
CA TYR A 225 -18.49 16.62 -54.39
C TYR A 225 -18.56 16.92 -55.89
N ALA A 226 -17.77 17.90 -56.31
CA ALA A 226 -17.58 18.24 -57.71
C ALA A 226 -16.17 18.80 -57.89
N PHE A 227 -15.37 18.14 -58.72
CA PHE A 227 -14.03 18.56 -59.09
C PHE A 227 -14.10 19.89 -59.82
N LYS A 228 -13.41 20.90 -59.26
CA LYS A 228 -13.43 22.28 -59.78
C LYS A 228 -12.24 22.49 -60.69
N SER A 229 -12.43 23.18 -61.80
CA SER A 229 -11.31 23.64 -62.63
C SER A 229 -10.43 24.65 -61.87
N LEU A 230 -9.16 24.79 -62.26
CA LEU A 230 -8.25 25.79 -61.67
C LEU A 230 -8.81 27.21 -61.71
N LYS A 231 -9.61 27.54 -62.73
CA LYS A 231 -10.27 28.84 -62.85
C LYS A 231 -11.35 29.02 -61.78
N GLU A 232 -12.18 28.02 -61.55
CA GLU A 232 -13.19 28.06 -60.49
C GLU A 232 -12.55 28.09 -59.10
N VAL A 233 -11.44 27.37 -58.91
CA VAL A 233 -10.65 27.41 -57.68
C VAL A 233 -10.05 28.81 -57.46
N GLU A 234 -9.47 29.42 -58.49
CA GLU A 234 -8.96 30.80 -58.45
C GLU A 234 -10.05 31.81 -58.08
N ASP A 235 -11.21 31.74 -58.75
CA ASP A 235 -12.35 32.62 -58.49
C ASP A 235 -12.86 32.46 -57.04
N TYR A 236 -12.89 31.21 -56.54
CA TYR A 236 -13.24 30.92 -55.15
C TYR A 236 -12.22 31.51 -54.17
N ILE A 237 -10.91 31.33 -54.38
CA ILE A 237 -9.87 31.85 -53.50
C ILE A 237 -9.87 33.38 -53.49
N ASN A 238 -10.04 34.02 -54.65
CA ASN A 238 -10.11 35.48 -54.76
C ASN A 238 -11.27 36.06 -53.94
N THR A 239 -12.40 35.35 -53.91
CA THR A 239 -13.60 35.75 -53.17
C THR A 239 -13.51 35.42 -51.68
N ASN A 240 -13.10 34.20 -51.33
CA ASN A 240 -13.24 33.65 -49.97
C ASN A 240 -11.94 33.67 -49.16
N ARG A 241 -10.78 33.84 -49.81
CA ARG A 241 -9.43 33.85 -49.20
C ARG A 241 -9.03 32.54 -48.50
N HIS A 242 -9.62 31.42 -48.90
CA HIS A 242 -9.21 30.06 -48.52
C HIS A 242 -9.56 29.08 -49.66
N LEU A 243 -9.06 27.84 -49.55
CA LEU A 243 -9.35 26.78 -50.52
C LEU A 243 -10.79 26.24 -50.38
N PRO A 244 -11.44 25.82 -51.48
CA PRO A 244 -12.68 25.06 -51.42
C PRO A 244 -12.52 23.79 -50.57
N GLY A 245 -13.52 23.45 -49.77
CA GLY A 245 -13.51 22.25 -48.90
C GLY A 245 -12.71 22.40 -47.60
N ILE A 246 -11.88 23.43 -47.46
CA ILE A 246 -11.15 23.73 -46.22
C ILE A 246 -11.91 24.78 -45.41
N ALA A 247 -12.21 24.47 -44.15
CA ALA A 247 -12.83 25.42 -43.25
C ALA A 247 -11.94 26.66 -43.05
N LYS A 248 -12.54 27.84 -43.15
CA LYS A 248 -11.86 29.10 -42.80
C LYS A 248 -11.66 29.16 -41.29
N ILE A 249 -10.57 29.81 -40.86
CA ILE A 249 -10.17 29.85 -39.45
C ILE A 249 -11.25 30.50 -38.54
N ASP A 250 -12.06 31.43 -39.06
CA ASP A 250 -13.15 32.08 -38.33
C ASP A 250 -14.40 31.20 -38.17
N ALA A 251 -14.51 30.13 -38.95
CA ALA A 251 -15.55 29.11 -38.82
C ALA A 251 -15.19 28.03 -37.79
N LEU A 252 -13.93 27.95 -37.36
CA LEU A 252 -13.48 26.99 -36.35
C LEU A 252 -13.99 27.38 -34.97
N MET A 253 -14.43 26.37 -34.20
CA MET A 253 -14.80 26.57 -32.81
C MET A 253 -13.59 27.01 -32.00
N LYS A 254 -13.82 27.78 -30.94
CA LYS A 254 -12.81 28.14 -29.96
C LYS A 254 -13.13 27.55 -28.60
N ASN A 255 -12.11 27.12 -27.87
CA ASN A 255 -12.25 26.73 -26.47
C ASN A 255 -12.47 27.97 -25.59
N ARG A 256 -12.62 27.76 -24.28
CA ARG A 256 -12.85 28.85 -23.30
C ARG A 256 -11.68 29.84 -23.21
N GLU A 257 -10.48 29.42 -23.62
CA GLU A 257 -9.25 30.23 -23.63
C GLU A 257 -9.06 30.98 -24.96
N GLY A 258 -9.95 30.77 -25.93
CA GLY A 258 -9.92 31.43 -27.24
C GLY A 258 -9.05 30.73 -28.29
N GLU A 259 -8.59 29.51 -28.02
CA GLU A 259 -7.79 28.68 -28.92
C GLU A 259 -8.67 27.89 -29.87
N TYR A 260 -8.21 27.66 -31.10
CA TYR A 260 -8.98 26.93 -32.12
C TYR A 260 -9.06 25.44 -31.81
N VAL A 261 -10.27 24.88 -31.92
CA VAL A 261 -10.54 23.45 -31.80
C VAL A 261 -10.53 22.83 -33.19
N ILE A 262 -9.68 21.83 -33.39
CA ILE A 262 -9.48 21.16 -34.68
C ILE A 262 -9.68 19.66 -34.49
N ASN A 263 -10.41 19.03 -35.42
CA ASN A 263 -10.48 17.59 -35.52
C ASN A 263 -9.36 17.08 -36.44
N PRO A 264 -8.33 16.37 -35.92
CA PRO A 264 -7.19 15.93 -36.72
C PRO A 264 -7.57 14.89 -37.79
N THR A 265 -8.61 14.08 -37.55
CA THR A 265 -9.11 13.10 -38.52
C THR A 265 -9.77 13.81 -39.70
N GLU A 266 -10.66 14.77 -39.43
CA GLU A 266 -11.31 15.57 -40.47
C GLU A 266 -10.29 16.37 -41.29
N LEU A 267 -9.34 17.02 -40.63
CA LEU A 267 -8.27 17.76 -41.29
C LEU A 267 -7.44 16.86 -42.20
N SER A 268 -7.15 15.63 -41.77
CA SER A 268 -6.39 14.66 -42.57
C SER A 268 -7.14 14.24 -43.84
N VAL A 269 -8.47 14.06 -43.78
CA VAL A 269 -9.30 13.76 -44.96
C VAL A 269 -9.33 14.96 -45.92
N GLN A 270 -9.55 16.17 -45.40
CA GLN A 270 -9.53 17.41 -46.18
C GLN A 270 -8.18 17.66 -46.87
N LEU A 271 -7.07 17.38 -46.18
CA LEU A 271 -5.74 17.48 -46.78
C LEU A 271 -5.54 16.48 -47.91
N LEU A 272 -6.00 15.23 -47.74
CA LEU A 272 -5.90 14.22 -48.79
C LEU A 272 -6.72 14.63 -50.03
N GLU A 273 -7.95 15.13 -49.83
CA GLU A 273 -8.78 15.67 -50.92
C GLU A 273 -8.02 16.74 -51.73
N LYS A 274 -7.40 17.72 -51.06
CA LYS A 274 -6.65 18.78 -51.75
C LYS A 274 -5.39 18.24 -52.44
N VAL A 275 -4.76 17.21 -51.90
CA VAL A 275 -3.61 16.55 -52.54
C VAL A 275 -4.04 15.85 -53.83
N GLU A 276 -5.15 15.12 -53.82
CA GLU A 276 -5.69 14.45 -55.00
C GLU A 276 -6.10 15.46 -56.08
N GLU A 277 -6.79 16.55 -55.71
CA GLU A 277 -7.11 17.64 -56.63
C GLU A 277 -5.86 18.26 -57.26
N LEU A 278 -4.82 18.51 -56.46
CA LEU A 278 -3.55 19.06 -56.94
C LEU A 278 -2.88 18.13 -57.95
N TYR A 279 -2.91 16.82 -57.72
CA TYR A 279 -2.38 15.84 -58.66
C TYR A 279 -3.14 15.84 -59.99
N LEU A 280 -4.48 15.89 -59.94
CA LEU A 280 -5.31 15.98 -61.15
C LEU A 280 -5.01 17.25 -61.95
N HIS A 281 -4.95 18.41 -61.30
CA HIS A 281 -4.57 19.66 -61.96
C HIS A 281 -3.16 19.63 -62.55
N THR A 282 -2.21 19.00 -61.86
CA THR A 282 -0.84 18.85 -62.38
C THR A 282 -0.83 17.97 -63.63
N ILE A 283 -1.61 16.89 -63.65
CA ILE A 283 -1.75 16.02 -64.83
C ILE A 283 -2.40 16.78 -66.00
N GLU A 284 -3.45 17.56 -65.74
CA GLU A 284 -4.08 18.41 -66.76
C GLU A 284 -3.10 19.45 -67.32
N GLN A 285 -2.34 20.12 -66.45
CA GLN A 285 -1.31 21.08 -66.86
C GLN A 285 -0.23 20.42 -67.72
N GLN A 286 0.24 19.22 -67.35
CA GLN A 286 1.24 18.49 -68.14
C GLN A 286 0.70 18.15 -69.53
N LYS A 287 -0.56 17.70 -69.65
CA LYS A 287 -1.20 17.45 -70.95
C LYS A 287 -1.23 18.70 -71.83
N VAL A 288 -1.54 19.87 -71.24
CA VAL A 288 -1.54 21.15 -71.96
C VAL A 288 -0.13 21.54 -72.40
N LEU A 289 0.89 21.32 -71.56
CA LEU A 289 2.29 21.57 -71.92
C LEU A 289 2.75 20.67 -73.06
N ASP A 290 2.47 19.37 -72.99
CA ASP A 290 2.82 18.42 -74.05
C ASP A 290 2.15 18.80 -75.39
N GLN A 291 0.90 19.26 -75.34
CA GLN A 291 0.19 19.73 -76.53
C GLN A 291 0.81 21.00 -77.09
N LYS A 292 1.14 21.98 -76.23
CA LYS A 292 1.84 23.20 -76.64
C LYS A 292 3.21 22.90 -77.24
N ASP A 293 3.94 21.93 -76.70
CA ASP A 293 5.21 21.50 -77.25
C ASP A 293 5.06 20.90 -78.64
N ARG A 294 4.03 20.08 -78.88
CA ARG A 294 3.71 19.57 -80.23
C ARG A 294 3.41 20.70 -81.21
N GLU A 295 2.55 21.64 -80.83
CA GLU A 295 2.23 22.82 -81.65
C GLU A 295 3.48 23.65 -81.96
N ILE A 296 4.37 23.84 -80.99
CA ILE A 296 5.64 24.53 -81.18
C ILE A 296 6.53 23.79 -82.19
N GLN A 297 6.60 22.46 -82.13
CA GLN A 297 7.37 21.67 -83.10
C GLN A 297 6.80 21.79 -84.52
N GLU A 298 5.47 21.76 -84.67
CA GLU A 298 4.79 21.95 -85.96
C GLU A 298 5.04 23.34 -86.53
N LEU A 299 4.92 24.38 -85.71
CA LEU A 299 5.21 25.76 -86.12
C LEU A 299 6.67 25.95 -86.52
N LYS A 300 7.62 25.35 -85.80
CA LYS A 300 9.05 25.36 -86.15
C LYS A 300 9.29 24.71 -87.51
N LYS A 301 8.66 23.57 -87.77
CA LYS A 301 8.75 22.87 -89.05
C LYS A 301 8.19 23.70 -90.20
N ALA A 302 6.99 24.27 -90.04
CA ALA A 302 6.38 25.14 -91.05
C ALA A 302 7.23 26.37 -91.36
N THR A 303 7.87 26.95 -90.34
CA THR A 303 8.79 28.10 -90.50
C THR A 303 10.03 27.70 -91.31
N LEU A 304 10.61 26.53 -91.04
CA LEU A 304 11.75 26.01 -91.81
C LEU A 304 11.40 25.79 -93.28
N GLU A 305 10.26 25.14 -93.55
CA GLU A 305 9.78 24.89 -94.92
C GLU A 305 9.50 26.20 -95.66
N MET A 306 8.96 27.22 -94.98
CA MET A 306 8.74 28.53 -95.58
C MET A 306 10.05 29.24 -95.91
N ASN A 307 11.05 29.19 -95.02
CA ASN A 307 12.39 29.73 -95.28
C ASN A 307 13.05 29.05 -96.48
N GLU A 308 12.97 27.72 -96.61
CA GLU A 308 13.49 27.01 -97.78
C GLU A 308 12.79 27.43 -99.08
N ARG A 309 11.47 27.65 -99.05
CA ARG A 309 10.72 28.12 -100.23
C ARG A 309 11.14 29.54 -100.60
N LEU A 310 11.36 30.43 -99.63
CA LEU A 310 11.87 31.77 -99.87
C LEU A 310 13.26 31.73 -100.51
N GLU A 311 14.19 30.93 -99.99
CA GLU A 311 15.52 30.78 -100.59
C GLU A 311 15.46 30.27 -102.04
N ARG A 312 14.57 29.31 -102.34
CA ARG A 312 14.38 28.82 -103.72
C ARG A 312 13.85 29.92 -104.64
N LEU A 313 12.90 30.73 -104.17
CA LEU A 313 12.38 31.87 -104.93
C LEU A 313 13.45 32.94 -105.16
N GLU A 314 14.24 33.29 -104.14
CA GLU A 314 15.34 34.24 -104.28
C GLU A 314 16.38 33.80 -105.31
N LYS A 315 16.68 32.49 -105.38
CA LYS A 315 17.58 31.94 -106.41
C LYS A 315 17.01 32.10 -107.82
N LEU A 316 15.70 31.95 -108.00
CA LEU A 316 15.04 32.14 -109.30
C LEU A 316 15.07 33.61 -109.75
N PHE A 317 15.01 34.57 -108.84
CA PHE A 317 15.09 36.00 -109.17
C PHE A 317 16.51 36.52 -109.42
N LYS A 318 17.54 35.73 -109.13
CA LYS A 318 18.96 36.09 -109.35
C LYS A 318 19.55 35.53 -110.66
N GLN A 319 18.77 34.79 -111.46
CA GLN A 319 19.09 34.39 -112.84
C GLN A 319 18.50 35.39 -113.83
#